data_AF-A0A151JC23-F1
#
_entry.id   AF-A0A151JC23-F1
#
_cell.length_a   1.000
_cell.length_b   1.000
_cell.length_c   1.000
_cell.angle_alpha   90.00
_cell.angle_beta   90.00
_cell.angle_gamma   90.00
#
_symmetry.space_group_name_H-M   'P 1'
#
loop_
_entity.id
_entity.type
_entity.pdbx_description
1 polymer ?
#
loop_
_entity_poly.entity_id
_entity_poly.type
_entity_poly.pdbx_seq_one_letter_code
_entity_poly.pdbx_strand_id
1 'polypeptide(L)'
;PHYTAVLNLAGIEFPMILKDIQKFEQLNAVSINVYSNENKQVLPVRLTSDKKEKHINVLYLQDPRKDGVGHFARIKNLSRLVSSQLSKKEHKKCFCDRQCSGRYAQVNNKYMRSYDSSKPLSYLMYYDVNNLYGWAMCQPLPYAEFQWVKDVANFDVSAIALDSPIGYIFEVDLEYPQHLHDIHADLPFCPTRDKPPGKCEDKLLATLYNKQRYVIHYRNLQQCTRHGLRVTKIHRVLQFAQSPWLREYIQLNTNFRIRAKNDFEKNLYKLMNNAVFRKTMENVRNHVDVKLLTKWDGRYGAEAMIAKPNFHSRSIFAENLNKCKIMYTDTDSLIYHIECENIYETIKCDFARFDTSDYPADNAYCMSLANTKVPGLMKDEYNGMITTEFVGLRAKMYTVRVDGKKDTKKAKGVKNNIVARTITFDDYTRCLNEEIEMTRRQSCIQSKLHEVYTISESKIALSPYDDKRYVVPNTTETLPWGHWPIPL
;
A
#
# COMPACT_ATOMS: atom_id res chain seq x y z
N PRO A 1 -3.58 -43.67 17.61
CA PRO A 1 -2.40 -44.37 17.09
C PRO A 1 -1.14 -43.86 17.79
N HIS A 2 -0.07 -44.67 17.88
CA HIS A 2 1.23 -44.20 18.37
C HIS A 2 1.90 -43.29 17.33
N TYR A 3 2.72 -42.31 17.76
CA TYR A 3 3.24 -41.29 16.86
C TYR A 3 4.18 -41.86 15.77
N THR A 4 4.95 -42.91 16.09
CA THR A 4 5.81 -43.64 15.14
C THR A 4 5.04 -44.37 14.04
N ALA A 5 3.72 -44.55 14.17
CA ALA A 5 2.86 -45.15 13.15
C ALA A 5 2.14 -44.09 12.27
N VAL A 6 2.47 -42.80 12.44
CA VAL A 6 1.81 -41.67 11.75
C VAL A 6 2.82 -40.63 11.24
N LEU A 7 4.00 -40.54 11.86
CA LEU A 7 5.05 -39.58 11.53
C LEU A 7 6.32 -40.29 11.05
N ASN A 8 6.89 -39.79 9.97
CA ASN A 8 8.20 -40.23 9.47
C ASN A 8 9.31 -39.47 10.24
N LEU A 9 10.19 -40.24 10.88
CA LEU A 9 11.26 -39.74 11.76
C LEU A 9 12.66 -40.19 11.28
N ALA A 10 12.79 -40.56 10.00
CA ALA A 10 14.00 -41.13 9.43
C ALA A 10 15.25 -40.23 9.64
N GLY A 11 16.15 -40.67 10.51
CA GLY A 11 17.37 -39.94 10.86
C GLY A 11 17.12 -38.63 11.61
N ILE A 12 16.09 -38.57 12.46
CA ILE A 12 15.94 -37.54 13.50
C ILE A 12 16.10 -38.23 14.85
N GLU A 13 17.12 -37.82 15.61
CA GLU A 13 17.34 -38.31 16.97
C GLU A 13 16.52 -37.51 17.98
N PHE A 14 16.26 -38.09 19.15
CA PHE A 14 15.46 -37.45 20.20
C PHE A 14 16.33 -37.21 21.45
N PRO A 15 16.27 -36.01 22.08
CA PRO A 15 15.36 -34.89 21.77
C PRO A 15 15.76 -34.12 20.50
N MET A 16 14.76 -33.90 19.62
CA MET A 16 14.87 -33.11 18.40
C MET A 16 15.33 -31.68 18.71
N ILE A 17 16.23 -31.11 17.89
CA ILE A 17 16.71 -29.73 18.01
C ILE A 17 16.14 -28.82 16.91
N LEU A 18 16.31 -27.49 17.07
CA LEU A 18 15.81 -26.47 16.13
C LEU A 18 16.23 -26.69 14.65
N LYS A 19 17.36 -27.34 14.41
CA LYS A 19 17.87 -27.66 13.06
C LYS A 19 17.08 -28.78 12.39
N ASP A 20 16.60 -29.76 13.15
CA ASP A 20 15.91 -30.94 12.63
C ASP A 20 14.49 -30.63 12.16
N ILE A 21 13.91 -29.53 12.61
CA ILE A 21 12.54 -29.11 12.27
C ILE A 21 12.38 -29.02 10.74
N GLN A 22 13.39 -28.53 10.02
CA GLN A 22 13.36 -28.47 8.56
C GLN A 22 13.28 -29.86 7.91
N LYS A 23 14.00 -30.84 8.48
CA LYS A 23 13.96 -32.24 8.04
C LYS A 23 12.62 -32.89 8.40
N PHE A 24 12.07 -32.58 9.57
CA PHE A 24 10.73 -33.02 9.98
C PHE A 24 9.63 -32.48 9.05
N GLU A 25 9.68 -31.19 8.69
CA GLU A 25 8.79 -30.52 7.73
C GLU A 25 8.93 -31.05 6.29
N GLN A 26 10.06 -31.69 5.95
CA GLN A 26 10.25 -32.38 4.66
C GLN A 26 9.72 -33.81 4.70
N LEU A 27 10.02 -34.57 5.75
CA LEU A 27 9.60 -35.97 5.92
C LEU A 27 8.10 -36.13 6.20
N ASN A 28 7.45 -35.08 6.73
CA ASN A 28 6.03 -35.07 7.07
C ASN A 28 5.33 -33.91 6.34
N ALA A 29 4.09 -34.11 5.90
CA ALA A 29 3.28 -33.05 5.27
C ALA A 29 2.70 -32.06 6.32
N VAL A 30 3.60 -31.46 7.10
CA VAL A 30 3.35 -30.60 8.25
C VAL A 30 4.26 -29.37 8.14
N SER A 31 3.79 -28.20 8.58
CA SER A 31 4.57 -26.97 8.61
C SER A 31 4.65 -26.39 10.02
N ILE A 32 5.81 -25.90 10.45
CA ILE A 32 6.09 -25.57 11.87
C ILE A 32 6.70 -24.18 12.01
N ASN A 33 6.00 -23.31 12.73
CA ASN A 33 6.57 -22.07 13.26
C ASN A 33 7.06 -22.29 14.69
N VAL A 34 8.24 -21.77 15.00
CA VAL A 34 8.87 -21.80 16.32
C VAL A 34 8.99 -20.39 16.88
N TYR A 35 8.53 -20.22 18.11
CA TYR A 35 8.70 -19.01 18.91
C TYR A 35 9.58 -19.33 20.13
N SER A 36 10.30 -18.35 20.68
CA SER A 36 11.01 -18.41 21.96
C SER A 36 10.38 -17.43 22.94
N ASN A 37 10.67 -17.59 24.24
CA ASN A 37 10.29 -16.64 25.28
C ASN A 37 11.54 -15.96 25.85
N GLU A 38 11.84 -14.76 25.36
CA GLU A 38 13.01 -13.96 25.73
C GLU A 38 12.56 -12.75 26.54
N ASN A 39 13.11 -12.57 27.74
CA ASN A 39 12.79 -11.43 28.62
C ASN A 39 11.27 -11.21 28.86
N LYS A 40 10.50 -12.31 28.95
CA LYS A 40 9.03 -12.34 29.08
C LYS A 40 8.24 -11.89 27.84
N GLN A 41 8.89 -11.83 26.67
CA GLN A 41 8.24 -11.60 25.38
C GLN A 41 8.36 -12.85 24.50
N VAL A 42 7.25 -13.25 23.87
CA VAL A 42 7.27 -14.33 22.88
C VAL A 42 7.64 -13.75 21.51
N LEU A 43 8.72 -14.26 20.92
CA LEU A 43 9.31 -13.79 19.66
C LEU A 43 9.46 -14.96 18.67
N PRO A 44 9.27 -14.77 17.36
CA PRO A 44 9.51 -15.82 16.37
C PRO A 44 11.01 -16.10 16.20
N VAL A 45 11.42 -17.37 16.32
CA VAL A 45 12.80 -17.84 16.07
C VAL A 45 12.92 -18.47 14.68
N ARG A 46 11.89 -19.17 14.23
CA ARG A 46 11.79 -19.77 12.89
C ARG A 46 10.35 -19.68 12.43
N LEU A 47 10.09 -18.96 11.35
CA LEU A 47 8.84 -19.08 10.62
C LEU A 47 9.07 -20.04 9.45
N THR A 48 8.11 -20.93 9.20
CA THR A 48 8.17 -21.81 8.03
C THR A 48 7.94 -21.02 6.74
N SER A 49 8.59 -21.41 5.65
CA SER A 49 8.43 -20.78 4.31
C SER A 49 7.31 -21.41 3.49
N ASP A 50 6.85 -22.62 3.82
CA ASP A 50 5.74 -23.33 3.16
C ASP A 50 4.67 -23.75 4.18
N LYS A 51 3.47 -23.13 4.14
CA LYS A 51 2.41 -23.32 5.14
C LYS A 51 1.44 -24.42 4.69
N LYS A 52 1.91 -25.66 4.78
CA LYS A 52 1.13 -26.88 4.56
C LYS A 52 -0.11 -26.92 5.46
N GLU A 53 -1.20 -27.50 4.95
CA GLU A 53 -2.51 -27.70 5.60
C GLU A 53 -2.42 -27.99 7.10
N LYS A 54 -1.57 -28.95 7.48
CA LYS A 54 -1.27 -29.30 8.87
C LYS A 54 -0.20 -28.36 9.41
N HIS A 55 -0.62 -27.17 9.84
CA HIS A 55 0.26 -26.16 10.43
C HIS A 55 0.28 -26.22 11.96
N ILE A 56 1.47 -26.03 12.57
CA ILE A 56 1.66 -26.06 14.03
C ILE A 56 2.56 -24.90 14.49
N ASN A 57 2.05 -24.06 15.39
CA ASN A 57 2.85 -23.12 16.17
C ASN A 57 3.40 -23.83 17.42
N VAL A 58 4.71 -23.75 17.68
CA VAL A 58 5.37 -24.29 18.89
C VAL A 58 6.21 -23.22 19.60
N LEU A 59 6.27 -23.31 20.93
CA LEU A 59 7.13 -22.50 21.79
C LEU A 59 8.34 -23.36 22.20
N TYR A 60 9.53 -22.90 21.86
CA TYR A 60 10.80 -23.44 22.33
C TYR A 60 11.11 -22.88 23.72
N LEU A 61 11.48 -23.77 24.63
CA LEU A 61 11.76 -23.48 26.03
C LEU A 61 13.11 -24.12 26.38
N GLN A 62 14.18 -23.33 26.38
CA GLN A 62 15.52 -23.75 26.75
C GLN A 62 15.62 -23.93 28.28
N ASP A 63 16.24 -25.01 28.77
CA ASP A 63 16.51 -25.17 30.21
C ASP A 63 17.76 -24.35 30.59
N PRO A 64 17.66 -23.32 31.44
CA PRO A 64 18.81 -22.50 31.85
C PRO A 64 19.85 -23.27 32.69
N ARG A 65 19.66 -24.57 32.93
CA ARG A 65 20.61 -25.45 33.65
C ARG A 65 21.28 -26.50 32.75
N LYS A 66 20.98 -26.53 31.43
CA LYS A 66 21.59 -27.48 30.48
C LYS A 66 21.81 -26.85 29.11
N ASP A 67 23.06 -26.54 28.77
CA ASP A 67 23.41 -26.13 27.42
C ASP A 67 22.99 -27.19 26.38
N GLY A 68 22.37 -26.72 25.31
CA GLY A 68 21.91 -27.55 24.19
C GLY A 68 20.55 -28.26 24.37
N VAL A 69 19.94 -28.28 25.57
CA VAL A 69 18.65 -28.96 25.79
C VAL A 69 17.50 -27.95 25.89
N GLY A 70 16.56 -28.03 24.95
CA GLY A 70 15.33 -27.25 24.95
C GLY A 70 14.11 -28.08 24.58
N HIS A 71 12.95 -27.71 25.14
CA HIS A 71 11.68 -28.41 24.96
C HIS A 71 10.74 -27.64 24.03
N PHE A 72 9.96 -28.36 23.22
CA PHE A 72 8.92 -27.77 22.37
C PHE A 72 7.52 -27.98 22.99
N ALA A 73 6.79 -26.88 23.20
CA ALA A 73 5.41 -26.88 23.68
C ALA A 73 4.45 -26.35 22.60
N ARG A 74 3.38 -27.09 22.27
CA ARG A 74 2.42 -26.67 21.23
C ARG A 74 1.62 -25.43 21.66
N ILE A 75 1.72 -24.35 20.90
CA ILE A 75 0.93 -23.13 21.08
C ILE A 75 -0.49 -23.40 20.53
N LYS A 76 -1.46 -23.58 21.43
CA LYS A 76 -2.86 -23.83 21.06
C LYS A 76 -3.58 -22.58 20.51
N ASN A 77 -3.12 -21.38 20.87
CA ASN A 77 -3.68 -20.11 20.41
C ASN A 77 -2.60 -19.02 20.53
N LEU A 78 -1.98 -18.64 19.41
CA LEU A 78 -0.89 -17.66 19.38
C LEU A 78 -1.39 -16.26 19.76
N SER A 79 -2.55 -15.86 19.22
CA SER A 79 -3.19 -14.57 19.51
C SER A 79 -3.39 -14.30 21.00
N ARG A 80 -3.77 -15.32 21.78
CA ARG A 80 -3.95 -15.22 23.24
C ARG A 80 -2.63 -15.22 24.02
N LEU A 81 -1.56 -15.78 23.44
CA LEU A 81 -0.23 -15.80 24.05
C LEU A 81 0.47 -14.44 23.86
N VAL A 82 0.36 -13.87 22.66
CA VAL A 82 1.04 -12.63 22.25
C VAL A 82 0.18 -11.37 22.51
N SER A 83 -1.12 -11.49 22.83
CA SER A 83 -1.93 -10.32 23.23
C SER A 83 -1.42 -9.68 24.53
N SER A 84 -1.01 -10.48 25.52
CA SER A 84 -0.57 -9.98 26.83
C SER A 84 0.75 -9.20 26.84
N GLN A 85 1.57 -9.31 25.79
CA GLN A 85 2.77 -8.47 25.61
C GLN A 85 2.50 -7.21 24.75
N LEU A 86 1.33 -7.11 24.10
CA LEU A 86 0.98 -5.99 23.20
C LEU A 86 -0.26 -5.17 23.61
N SER A 87 -0.99 -5.53 24.67
CA SER A 87 -2.06 -4.71 25.26
C SER A 87 -2.24 -5.01 26.75
N LYS A 88 -2.88 -4.10 27.51
CA LYS A 88 -3.22 -4.33 28.92
C LYS A 88 -4.44 -5.26 29.09
N LYS A 89 -4.59 -6.24 28.19
CA LYS A 89 -5.73 -7.17 28.04
C LYS A 89 -7.06 -6.54 27.57
N GLU A 90 -7.08 -5.26 27.20
CA GLU A 90 -8.30 -4.53 26.82
C GLU A 90 -8.96 -5.04 25.52
N HIS A 91 -8.20 -5.61 24.58
CA HIS A 91 -8.71 -6.03 23.26
C HIS A 91 -8.10 -7.36 22.74
N LYS A 92 -8.91 -8.18 22.05
CA LYS A 92 -8.49 -9.37 21.29
C LYS A 92 -7.70 -8.93 20.04
N LYS A 93 -6.38 -9.17 20.03
CA LYS A 93 -5.53 -8.94 18.85
C LYS A 93 -5.44 -10.22 18.01
N CYS A 94 -5.69 -10.11 16.71
CA CYS A 94 -5.41 -11.17 15.74
C CYS A 94 -4.06 -10.89 15.07
N PHE A 95 -3.29 -11.94 14.79
CA PHE A 95 -1.96 -11.87 14.20
C PHE A 95 -1.99 -12.55 12.83
N CYS A 96 -1.37 -11.94 11.82
CA CYS A 96 -1.19 -12.56 10.52
C CYS A 96 0.20 -13.20 10.47
N ASP A 97 0.26 -14.51 10.18
CA ASP A 97 1.51 -15.27 10.17
C ASP A 97 2.31 -15.17 8.85
N ARG A 98 1.86 -14.40 7.84
CA ARG A 98 2.53 -14.37 6.53
C ARG A 98 2.22 -13.16 5.63
N GLN A 99 3.13 -12.92 4.67
CA GLN A 99 2.93 -12.10 3.47
C GLN A 99 1.84 -12.67 2.54
N CYS A 100 1.32 -11.80 1.69
CA CYS A 100 0.33 -12.09 0.66
C CYS A 100 0.64 -11.22 -0.56
N SER A 101 0.55 -11.71 -1.80
CA SER A 101 0.62 -10.87 -3.03
C SER A 101 -0.47 -11.20 -4.06
N GLY A 102 -1.29 -10.25 -4.56
CA GLY A 102 -2.49 -10.69 -5.30
C GLY A 102 -3.19 -9.72 -6.25
N ARG A 103 -3.80 -10.33 -7.27
CA ARG A 103 -4.54 -9.70 -8.38
C ARG A 103 -6.01 -10.12 -8.44
N TYR A 104 -6.33 -11.27 -7.86
CA TYR A 104 -7.69 -11.80 -7.68
C TYR A 104 -7.98 -12.00 -6.19
N ALA A 105 -9.22 -11.76 -5.79
CA ALA A 105 -9.77 -12.18 -4.50
C ALA A 105 -11.28 -12.40 -4.62
N GLN A 106 -11.78 -13.46 -3.98
CA GLN A 106 -13.19 -13.81 -3.87
C GLN A 106 -13.54 -14.04 -2.39
N VAL A 107 -14.66 -13.46 -1.96
CA VAL A 107 -15.08 -13.48 -0.57
C VAL A 107 -15.92 -14.72 -0.25
N ASN A 108 -15.65 -15.36 0.89
CA ASN A 108 -16.55 -16.34 1.50
C ASN A 108 -17.19 -15.73 2.76
N ASN A 109 -18.47 -15.36 2.67
CA ASN A 109 -19.15 -14.66 3.75
C ASN A 109 -20.55 -15.21 3.99
N LYS A 110 -20.91 -15.42 5.27
CA LYS A 110 -22.20 -15.95 5.73
C LYS A 110 -23.46 -15.22 5.22
N TYR A 111 -23.32 -13.98 4.72
CA TYR A 111 -24.42 -13.21 4.14
C TYR A 111 -24.57 -13.38 2.61
N MET A 112 -23.65 -14.09 1.95
CA MET A 112 -23.69 -14.34 0.50
C MET A 112 -24.43 -15.65 0.16
N ARG A 113 -25.14 -15.67 -0.97
CA ARG A 113 -25.84 -16.88 -1.48
C ARG A 113 -24.90 -18.04 -1.83
N SER A 114 -23.64 -17.74 -2.11
CA SER A 114 -22.57 -18.70 -2.42
C SER A 114 -21.68 -19.03 -1.21
N TYR A 115 -22.18 -18.81 0.01
CA TYR A 115 -21.45 -19.12 1.24
C TYR A 115 -21.13 -20.61 1.36
N ASP A 116 -19.87 -20.90 1.67
CA ASP A 116 -19.36 -22.25 1.90
C ASP A 116 -18.87 -22.37 3.34
N SER A 117 -19.57 -23.18 4.14
CA SER A 117 -19.27 -23.41 5.56
C SER A 117 -18.01 -24.26 5.80
N SER A 118 -17.42 -24.85 4.75
CA SER A 118 -16.13 -25.55 4.83
C SER A 118 -14.92 -24.62 4.70
N LYS A 119 -15.13 -23.39 4.20
CA LYS A 119 -14.11 -22.38 3.98
C LYS A 119 -14.09 -21.33 5.11
N PRO A 120 -12.93 -20.69 5.39
CA PRO A 120 -12.86 -19.61 6.37
C PRO A 120 -13.73 -18.41 5.96
N LEU A 121 -14.17 -17.61 6.95
CA LEU A 121 -14.88 -16.35 6.70
C LEU A 121 -13.91 -15.25 6.28
N SER A 122 -14.25 -14.51 5.22
CA SER A 122 -13.50 -13.35 4.73
C SER A 122 -14.40 -12.15 4.43
N TYR A 123 -13.74 -11.00 4.27
CA TYR A 123 -14.31 -9.70 3.92
C TYR A 123 -13.37 -8.98 2.94
N LEU A 124 -13.92 -8.22 2.01
CA LEU A 124 -13.19 -7.38 1.05
C LEU A 124 -13.67 -5.94 1.26
N MET A 125 -12.78 -5.10 1.77
CA MET A 125 -13.12 -3.75 2.25
C MET A 125 -12.45 -2.68 1.40
N TYR A 126 -13.19 -1.59 1.13
CA TYR A 126 -12.68 -0.44 0.39
C TYR A 126 -12.73 0.82 1.25
N TYR A 127 -11.59 1.16 1.85
CA TYR A 127 -11.44 2.35 2.69
C TYR A 127 -10.89 3.53 1.88
N ASP A 128 -11.34 4.74 2.17
CA ASP A 128 -10.88 5.98 1.54
C ASP A 128 -10.70 7.07 2.59
N VAL A 129 -9.59 7.83 2.52
CA VAL A 129 -9.28 8.85 3.53
C VAL A 129 -9.98 10.16 3.19
N ASN A 130 -10.89 10.59 4.08
CA ASN A 130 -11.60 11.86 3.93
C ASN A 130 -10.65 13.05 3.79
N ASN A 131 -10.56 13.62 2.59
CA ASN A 131 -9.80 14.86 2.31
C ASN A 131 -8.32 14.78 2.75
N LEU A 132 -7.60 13.72 2.34
CA LEU A 132 -6.19 13.46 2.71
C LEU A 132 -5.27 14.69 2.54
N TYR A 133 -5.35 15.39 1.41
CA TYR A 133 -4.57 16.63 1.19
C TYR A 133 -4.94 17.74 2.17
N GLY A 134 -6.23 17.90 2.49
CA GLY A 134 -6.68 18.81 3.53
C GLY A 134 -6.11 18.47 4.91
N TRP A 135 -6.18 17.21 5.33
CA TRP A 135 -5.62 16.76 6.60
C TRP A 135 -4.11 16.98 6.69
N ALA A 136 -3.38 16.76 5.59
CA ALA A 136 -1.95 17.04 5.48
C ALA A 136 -1.65 18.54 5.61
N MET A 137 -2.46 19.40 5.00
CA MET A 137 -2.35 20.87 5.14
C MET A 137 -2.75 21.38 6.53
N CYS A 138 -3.53 20.63 7.31
CA CYS A 138 -3.83 20.95 8.71
C CYS A 138 -2.68 20.62 9.69
N GLN A 139 -1.61 19.97 9.24
CA GLN A 139 -0.39 19.74 10.04
C GLN A 139 0.46 21.02 10.15
N PRO A 140 1.42 21.10 11.09
CA PRO A 140 2.47 22.11 11.02
C PRO A 140 3.22 22.01 9.68
N LEU A 141 3.31 23.13 8.97
CA LEU A 141 4.00 23.28 7.70
C LEU A 141 5.08 24.37 7.80
N PRO A 142 6.20 24.25 7.08
CA PRO A 142 7.22 25.30 7.01
C PRO A 142 6.61 26.64 6.54
N TYR A 143 7.10 27.75 7.10
CA TYR A 143 6.75 29.09 6.63
C TYR A 143 7.93 30.09 6.63
N ALA A 144 8.94 29.93 7.49
CA ALA A 144 10.07 30.86 7.60
C ALA A 144 11.35 30.21 8.12
N GLU A 145 12.41 31.02 8.28
CA GLU A 145 13.63 30.69 9.04
C GLU A 145 14.42 29.47 8.54
N PHE A 146 14.38 29.21 7.24
CA PHE A 146 15.15 28.14 6.59
C PHE A 146 16.66 28.32 6.79
N GLN A 147 17.29 27.42 7.55
CA GLN A 147 18.72 27.47 7.90
C GLN A 147 19.36 26.08 7.87
N TRP A 148 20.63 26.00 7.49
CA TRP A 148 21.40 24.76 7.57
C TRP A 148 21.96 24.56 8.98
N VAL A 149 21.72 23.39 9.58
CA VAL A 149 22.31 23.02 10.88
C VAL A 149 23.81 22.75 10.69
N LYS A 150 24.65 23.33 11.56
CA LYS A 150 26.12 23.27 11.43
C LYS A 150 26.74 21.97 11.92
N ASP A 151 26.25 21.43 13.04
CA ASP A 151 26.59 20.08 13.50
C ASP A 151 25.41 19.14 13.22
N VAL A 152 25.69 18.08 12.46
CA VAL A 152 24.73 17.04 12.08
C VAL A 152 25.15 15.65 12.59
N ALA A 153 26.31 15.53 13.24
CA ALA A 153 26.89 14.24 13.62
C ALA A 153 26.16 13.61 14.82
N ASN A 154 25.70 14.44 15.76
CA ASN A 154 25.05 14.02 17.00
C ASN A 154 23.53 14.30 17.01
N PHE A 155 22.92 14.49 15.84
CA PHE A 155 21.53 14.95 15.75
C PHE A 155 20.53 13.80 16.02
N ASP A 156 19.99 13.72 17.24
CA ASP A 156 18.89 12.79 17.52
C ASP A 156 17.56 13.28 16.94
N VAL A 157 17.13 12.62 15.88
CA VAL A 157 15.82 12.84 15.24
C VAL A 157 14.66 12.41 16.15
N SER A 158 14.90 11.51 17.11
CA SER A 158 13.89 10.92 17.99
C SER A 158 13.39 11.90 19.04
N ALA A 159 14.26 12.77 19.55
CA ALA A 159 13.95 13.81 20.53
C ALA A 159 13.05 14.95 20.02
N ILE A 160 12.86 15.11 18.70
CA ILE A 160 12.02 16.19 18.15
C ILE A 160 10.53 15.92 18.45
N ALA A 161 9.88 16.81 19.19
CA ALA A 161 8.44 16.77 19.43
C ALA A 161 7.63 16.97 18.12
N LEU A 162 6.51 16.25 17.97
CA LEU A 162 5.70 16.24 16.74
C LEU A 162 4.96 17.57 16.48
N ASP A 163 4.85 18.39 17.51
CA ASP A 163 4.21 19.69 17.62
C ASP A 163 5.20 20.85 17.83
N SER A 164 6.51 20.56 17.79
CA SER A 164 7.60 21.55 17.84
C SER A 164 7.36 22.72 16.87
N PRO A 165 7.58 23.99 17.27
CA PRO A 165 7.52 25.14 16.36
C PRO A 165 8.68 25.15 15.34
N ILE A 166 9.74 24.36 15.58
CA ILE A 166 10.84 24.15 14.64
C ILE A 166 10.69 22.77 14.00
N GLY A 167 10.67 22.73 12.67
CA GLY A 167 10.68 21.52 11.86
C GLY A 167 12.00 21.32 11.14
N TYR A 168 12.22 20.10 10.63
CA TYR A 168 13.47 19.71 9.98
C TYR A 168 13.24 18.84 8.73
N ILE A 169 14.09 19.04 7.72
CA ILE A 169 14.25 18.17 6.56
C ILE A 169 15.68 17.63 6.56
N PHE A 170 15.81 16.32 6.40
CA PHE A 170 17.07 15.58 6.45
C PHE A 170 17.44 15.07 5.05
N GLU A 171 18.72 15.12 4.70
CA GLU A 171 19.33 14.36 3.61
C GLU A 171 20.12 13.19 4.23
N VAL A 172 19.60 11.97 4.11
CA VAL A 172 20.09 10.79 4.86
C VAL A 172 20.32 9.56 3.99
N ASP A 173 21.28 8.74 4.39
CA ASP A 173 21.39 7.36 3.94
C ASP A 173 20.59 6.47 4.89
N LEU A 174 19.74 5.60 4.32
CA LEU A 174 18.88 4.68 5.05
C LEU A 174 19.21 3.23 4.64
N GLU A 175 19.69 2.44 5.59
CA GLU A 175 19.72 0.98 5.47
C GLU A 175 18.29 0.43 5.61
N TYR A 176 17.98 -0.56 4.78
CA TYR A 176 16.75 -1.33 4.80
C TYR A 176 17.07 -2.79 5.16
N PRO A 177 17.06 -3.15 6.46
CA PRO A 177 17.42 -4.50 6.90
C PRO A 177 16.60 -5.60 6.24
N GLN A 178 17.25 -6.68 5.80
CA GLN A 178 16.63 -7.79 5.08
C GLN A 178 15.45 -8.44 5.86
N HIS A 179 15.53 -8.52 7.19
CA HIS A 179 14.45 -9.07 8.02
C HIS A 179 13.16 -8.22 8.02
N LEU A 180 13.22 -6.96 7.56
CA LEU A 180 12.05 -6.11 7.36
C LEU A 180 11.46 -6.25 5.96
N HIS A 181 12.11 -6.96 5.04
CA HIS A 181 11.67 -7.06 3.65
C HIS A 181 10.30 -7.71 3.56
N ASP A 182 10.12 -8.82 4.27
CA ASP A 182 8.86 -9.55 4.33
C ASP A 182 7.76 -8.73 5.03
N ILE A 183 8.11 -7.99 6.08
CA ILE A 183 7.18 -7.18 6.89
C ILE A 183 6.70 -5.93 6.13
N HIS A 184 7.59 -5.30 5.34
CA HIS A 184 7.32 -4.06 4.62
C HIS A 184 6.96 -4.28 3.14
N ALA A 185 6.75 -5.52 2.69
CA ALA A 185 6.52 -5.81 1.28
C ALA A 185 5.28 -5.09 0.69
N ASP A 186 4.21 -4.95 1.48
CA ASP A 186 3.00 -4.22 1.05
C ASP A 186 3.27 -2.76 0.71
N LEU A 187 3.90 -2.03 1.63
CA LEU A 187 4.11 -0.60 1.55
C LEU A 187 5.53 -0.20 1.98
N PRO A 188 6.56 -0.43 1.13
CA PRO A 188 7.92 -0.03 1.44
C PRO A 188 8.06 1.47 1.69
N PHE A 189 8.56 1.83 2.88
CA PHE A 189 8.91 3.20 3.23
C PHE A 189 9.89 3.87 2.23
N CYS A 190 9.86 5.20 2.21
CA CYS A 190 10.74 6.06 1.40
C CYS A 190 10.69 5.79 -0.13
N PRO A 191 9.53 5.98 -0.78
CA PRO A 191 9.42 5.74 -2.22
C PRO A 191 10.29 6.71 -3.05
N THR A 192 11.04 6.18 -4.02
CA THR A 192 11.91 6.94 -4.92
C THR A 192 11.23 7.18 -6.28
N ARG A 193 11.63 8.24 -7.00
CA ARG A 193 11.37 8.34 -8.44
C ARG A 193 12.59 7.81 -9.18
N ASP A 194 12.46 6.66 -9.83
CA ASP A 194 13.60 5.92 -10.37
C ASP A 194 13.17 4.98 -11.50
N LYS A 195 14.13 4.47 -12.28
CA LYS A 195 13.93 3.55 -13.41
C LYS A 195 14.00 2.09 -12.95
N PRO A 196 12.96 1.29 -13.21
CA PRO A 196 12.98 -0.13 -12.89
C PRO A 196 13.83 -0.98 -13.85
N PRO A 197 14.27 -2.17 -13.40
CA PRO A 197 14.93 -3.18 -14.23
C PRO A 197 14.25 -3.39 -15.58
N GLY A 198 15.06 -3.39 -16.64
CA GLY A 198 14.64 -3.63 -18.02
C GLY A 198 13.80 -2.54 -18.68
N LYS A 199 13.54 -1.39 -18.04
CA LYS A 199 12.50 -0.43 -18.49
C LYS A 199 12.97 1.04 -18.47
N CYS A 200 12.61 1.79 -19.51
CA CYS A 200 13.25 3.07 -19.82
C CYS A 200 12.75 4.29 -19.01
N GLU A 201 11.62 4.16 -18.30
CA GLU A 201 10.90 5.25 -17.63
C GLU A 201 11.13 5.30 -16.12
N ASP A 202 11.44 6.47 -15.58
CA ASP A 202 11.35 6.72 -14.15
C ASP A 202 9.90 6.89 -13.69
N LYS A 203 9.51 6.11 -12.69
CA LYS A 203 8.17 6.17 -12.06
C LYS A 203 8.33 6.24 -10.53
N LEU A 204 7.24 6.46 -9.80
CA LEU A 204 7.29 6.48 -8.33
C LEU A 204 7.27 5.04 -7.78
N LEU A 205 8.41 4.58 -7.25
CA LEU A 205 8.67 3.22 -6.80
C LEU A 205 8.72 3.15 -5.27
N ALA A 206 7.93 2.26 -4.67
CA ALA A 206 8.12 1.85 -3.28
C ALA A 206 8.95 0.56 -3.29
N THR A 207 10.24 0.66 -2.96
CA THR A 207 11.26 -0.40 -3.05
C THR A 207 11.91 -0.66 -1.70
N LEU A 208 12.51 -1.84 -1.52
CA LEU A 208 13.25 -2.25 -0.32
C LEU A 208 14.76 -2.04 -0.42
N TYR A 209 15.28 -1.45 -1.51
CA TYR A 209 16.68 -1.06 -1.58
C TYR A 209 17.05 -0.07 -0.47
N ASN A 210 18.31 -0.11 -0.02
CA ASN A 210 18.91 0.98 0.75
C ASN A 210 18.73 2.31 -0.01
N LYS A 211 18.41 3.38 0.72
CA LYS A 211 18.25 4.72 0.15
C LYS A 211 19.53 5.52 0.40
N GLN A 212 19.98 6.26 -0.60
CA GLN A 212 21.18 7.10 -0.51
C GLN A 212 20.77 8.56 -0.72
N ARG A 213 21.27 9.46 0.13
CA ARG A 213 21.01 10.91 0.09
C ARG A 213 19.52 11.26 -0.03
N TYR A 214 18.67 10.48 0.62
CA TYR A 214 17.22 10.58 0.52
C TYR A 214 16.72 11.78 1.33
N VAL A 215 15.96 12.67 0.69
CA VAL A 215 15.44 13.89 1.30
C VAL A 215 14.09 13.60 1.96
N ILE A 216 14.01 13.75 3.29
CA ILE A 216 12.88 13.32 4.10
C ILE A 216 12.53 14.31 5.22
N HIS A 217 11.23 14.52 5.45
CA HIS A 217 10.72 15.31 6.56
C HIS A 217 10.85 14.56 7.90
N TYR A 218 11.22 15.26 8.98
CA TYR A 218 11.55 14.63 10.27
C TYR A 218 10.48 13.66 10.80
N ARG A 219 9.18 14.01 10.71
CA ARG A 219 8.07 13.14 11.15
C ARG A 219 8.03 11.81 10.40
N ASN A 220 8.39 11.81 9.12
CA ASN A 220 8.43 10.61 8.29
C ASN A 220 9.70 9.80 8.58
N LEU A 221 10.82 10.46 8.89
CA LEU A 221 12.06 9.80 9.31
C LEU A 221 11.88 9.10 10.67
N GLN A 222 11.25 9.75 11.64
CA GLN A 222 10.82 9.14 12.91
C GLN A 222 9.89 7.94 12.70
N GLN A 223 9.00 7.98 11.72
CA GLN A 223 8.17 6.81 11.38
C GLN A 223 9.03 5.67 10.84
N CYS A 224 9.93 5.95 9.90
CA CYS A 224 10.82 4.95 9.32
C CYS A 224 11.70 4.26 10.39
N THR A 225 12.28 5.02 11.32
CA THR A 225 13.12 4.46 12.39
C THR A 225 12.33 3.69 13.43
N ARG A 226 11.11 4.13 13.80
CA ARG A 226 10.19 3.36 14.65
C ARG A 226 9.75 2.03 14.02
N HIS A 227 9.74 1.94 12.69
CA HIS A 227 9.52 0.70 11.94
C HIS A 227 10.83 -0.04 11.58
N GLY A 228 11.97 0.35 12.14
CA GLY A 228 13.23 -0.41 12.06
C GLY A 228 14.18 -0.08 10.90
N LEU A 229 13.85 0.87 10.02
CA LEU A 229 14.84 1.39 9.06
C LEU A 229 15.94 2.12 9.83
N ARG A 230 17.20 1.96 9.41
CA ARG A 230 18.35 2.50 10.13
C ARG A 230 18.95 3.67 9.37
N VAL A 231 19.16 4.80 10.05
CA VAL A 231 19.94 5.91 9.51
C VAL A 231 21.41 5.52 9.61
N THR A 232 22.08 5.33 8.47
CA THR A 232 23.53 5.03 8.44
C THR A 232 24.37 6.29 8.34
N LYS A 233 23.81 7.38 7.80
CA LYS A 233 24.48 8.68 7.71
C LYS A 233 23.47 9.81 7.58
N ILE A 234 23.73 10.92 8.29
CA ILE A 234 23.13 12.23 8.02
C ILE A 234 24.13 13.03 7.20
N HIS A 235 23.75 13.52 6.02
CA HIS A 235 24.61 14.39 5.20
C HIS A 235 24.39 15.85 5.55
N ARG A 236 23.13 16.29 5.58
CA ARG A 236 22.72 17.68 5.85
C ARG A 236 21.34 17.72 6.51
N VAL A 237 21.11 18.75 7.32
CA VAL A 237 19.81 19.03 7.95
C VAL A 237 19.44 20.49 7.71
N LEU A 238 18.23 20.71 7.21
CA LEU A 238 17.62 22.03 7.01
C LEU A 238 16.55 22.23 8.10
N GLN A 239 16.76 23.16 9.02
CA GLN A 239 15.76 23.59 10.00
C GLN A 239 14.89 24.72 9.43
N PHE A 240 13.67 24.86 9.96
CA PHE A 240 12.73 25.93 9.60
C PHE A 240 11.68 26.14 10.69
N ALA A 241 11.09 27.33 10.75
CA ALA A 241 9.90 27.60 11.55
C ALA A 241 8.67 26.98 10.86
N GLN A 242 7.83 26.28 11.63
CA GLN A 242 6.62 25.61 11.16
C GLN A 242 5.39 25.92 12.03
N SER A 243 4.22 26.02 11.40
CA SER A 243 2.95 26.26 12.07
C SER A 243 1.79 25.69 11.26
N PRO A 244 0.62 25.39 11.84
CA PRO A 244 -0.51 24.81 11.11
C PRO A 244 -1.33 25.88 10.34
N TRP A 245 -0.66 26.79 9.64
CA TRP A 245 -1.22 28.03 9.10
C TRP A 245 -2.31 27.83 8.02
N LEU A 246 -2.37 26.68 7.34
CA LEU A 246 -3.48 26.35 6.43
C LEU A 246 -4.72 25.74 7.13
N ARG A 247 -4.64 25.36 8.41
CA ARG A 247 -5.69 24.60 9.11
C ARG A 247 -7.05 25.30 9.08
N GLU A 248 -7.08 26.60 9.37
CA GLU A 248 -8.32 27.38 9.42
C GLU A 248 -8.98 27.47 8.04
N TYR A 249 -8.19 27.69 6.98
CA TYR A 249 -8.65 27.72 5.59
C TYR A 249 -9.26 26.38 5.17
N ILE A 250 -8.59 25.26 5.48
CA ILE A 250 -9.11 23.92 5.18
C ILE A 250 -10.38 23.63 5.98
N GLN A 251 -10.46 24.02 7.25
CA GLN A 251 -11.65 23.83 8.08
C GLN A 251 -12.82 24.67 7.57
N LEU A 252 -12.59 25.92 7.17
CA LEU A 252 -13.60 26.81 6.58
C LEU A 252 -14.20 26.21 5.29
N ASN A 253 -13.36 25.78 4.35
CA ASN A 253 -13.81 25.10 3.14
C ASN A 253 -14.52 23.77 3.42
N THR A 254 -14.09 23.03 4.45
CA THR A 254 -14.76 21.78 4.87
C THR A 254 -16.15 22.07 5.44
N ASN A 255 -16.29 23.09 6.29
CA ASN A 255 -17.56 23.55 6.84
C ASN A 255 -18.53 24.01 5.73
N PHE A 256 -18.03 24.76 4.74
CA PHE A 256 -18.85 25.12 3.56
C PHE A 256 -19.24 23.90 2.73
N ARG A 257 -18.33 22.95 2.49
CA ARG A 257 -18.61 21.70 1.77
C ARG A 257 -19.62 20.79 2.48
N ILE A 258 -19.74 20.87 3.81
CA ILE A 258 -20.78 20.19 4.60
C ILE A 258 -22.14 20.88 4.44
N ARG A 259 -22.17 22.23 4.43
CA ARG A 259 -23.40 23.03 4.28
C ARG A 259 -23.94 23.10 2.85
N ALA A 260 -23.08 22.86 1.86
CA ALA A 260 -23.38 22.92 0.43
C ALA A 260 -24.52 21.98 0.02
N LYS A 261 -25.59 22.53 -0.55
CA LYS A 261 -26.80 21.75 -0.90
C LYS A 261 -26.67 21.10 -2.28
N ASN A 262 -26.19 21.86 -3.27
CA ASN A 262 -25.97 21.37 -4.63
C ASN A 262 -24.56 20.81 -4.83
N ASP A 263 -24.38 20.01 -5.89
CA ASP A 263 -23.09 19.35 -6.16
C ASP A 263 -22.05 20.29 -6.79
N PHE A 264 -22.45 21.43 -7.34
CA PHE A 264 -21.52 22.46 -7.82
C PHE A 264 -20.71 23.03 -6.65
N GLU A 265 -21.37 23.50 -5.59
CA GLU A 265 -20.73 23.97 -4.35
C GLU A 265 -19.84 22.89 -3.71
N LYS A 266 -20.34 21.65 -3.57
CA LYS A 266 -19.58 20.54 -2.98
C LYS A 266 -18.28 20.25 -3.74
N ASN A 267 -18.30 20.42 -5.07
CA ASN A 267 -17.13 20.28 -5.92
C ASN A 267 -16.24 21.53 -5.92
N LEU A 268 -16.81 22.74 -5.83
CA LEU A 268 -16.06 24.00 -5.71
C LEU A 268 -15.20 24.02 -4.44
N TYR A 269 -15.77 23.74 -3.27
CA TYR A 269 -15.01 23.71 -2.02
C TYR A 269 -14.01 22.54 -1.96
N LYS A 270 -14.29 21.41 -2.65
CA LYS A 270 -13.30 20.32 -2.85
C LYS A 270 -12.15 20.79 -3.75
N LEU A 271 -12.43 21.56 -4.81
CA LEU A 271 -11.44 22.11 -5.72
C LEU A 271 -10.56 23.15 -5.02
N MET A 272 -11.13 24.05 -4.22
CA MET A 272 -10.37 25.09 -3.49
C MET A 272 -9.24 24.49 -2.64
N ASN A 273 -9.54 23.48 -1.81
CA ASN A 273 -8.53 22.75 -1.04
C ASN A 273 -7.46 22.11 -1.95
N ASN A 274 -7.89 21.37 -2.99
CA ASN A 274 -6.97 20.65 -3.88
C ASN A 274 -6.14 21.58 -4.80
N ALA A 275 -6.63 22.78 -5.09
CA ALA A 275 -5.94 23.78 -5.90
C ALA A 275 -4.85 24.50 -5.10
N VAL A 276 -5.11 24.87 -3.84
CA VAL A 276 -4.09 25.47 -2.95
C VAL A 276 -2.90 24.53 -2.76
N PHE A 277 -3.14 23.24 -2.49
CA PHE A 277 -2.07 22.23 -2.39
C PHE A 277 -1.19 22.16 -3.65
N ARG A 278 -1.81 22.23 -4.84
CA ARG A 278 -1.08 22.23 -6.11
C ARG A 278 -0.31 23.52 -6.35
N LYS A 279 -0.86 24.66 -5.93
CA LYS A 279 -0.26 25.99 -6.16
C LYS A 279 0.93 26.25 -5.23
N THR A 280 0.89 25.79 -3.98
CA THR A 280 2.04 25.88 -3.06
C THR A 280 3.19 24.94 -3.44
N MET A 281 2.90 23.88 -4.19
CA MET A 281 3.89 22.92 -4.72
C MET A 281 4.22 23.16 -6.21
N GLU A 282 3.80 24.29 -6.80
CA GLU A 282 4.06 24.59 -8.20
C GLU A 282 5.50 25.08 -8.40
N ASN A 283 6.37 24.21 -8.95
CA ASN A 283 7.67 24.65 -9.42
C ASN A 283 7.54 25.41 -10.75
N VAL A 284 7.42 26.74 -10.66
CA VAL A 284 7.35 27.66 -11.82
C VAL A 284 8.57 27.52 -12.76
N ARG A 285 9.73 27.06 -12.28
CA ARG A 285 10.91 26.79 -13.13
C ARG A 285 10.74 25.57 -14.04
N ASN A 286 9.71 24.75 -13.81
CA ASN A 286 9.33 23.62 -14.67
C ASN A 286 8.22 23.99 -15.69
N HIS A 287 7.97 25.28 -15.93
CA HIS A 287 7.13 25.73 -17.05
C HIS A 287 7.87 25.48 -18.37
N VAL A 288 7.43 24.48 -19.15
CA VAL A 288 8.07 24.07 -20.42
C VAL A 288 7.18 24.42 -21.61
N ASP A 289 7.74 25.15 -22.58
CA ASP A 289 7.16 25.38 -23.90
C ASP A 289 7.37 24.14 -24.79
N VAL A 290 6.31 23.34 -24.96
CA VAL A 290 6.37 22.04 -25.68
C VAL A 290 5.87 22.21 -27.11
N LYS A 291 6.78 22.07 -28.08
CA LYS A 291 6.47 22.20 -29.52
C LYS A 291 6.51 20.84 -30.22
N LEU A 292 5.40 20.49 -30.88
CA LEU A 292 5.24 19.25 -31.63
C LEU A 292 5.63 19.46 -33.08
N LEU A 293 6.73 18.84 -33.50
CA LEU A 293 7.38 19.07 -34.79
C LEU A 293 7.23 17.83 -35.68
N THR A 294 6.88 18.03 -36.95
CA THR A 294 6.56 16.95 -37.91
C THR A 294 7.52 16.88 -39.11
N LYS A 295 8.59 17.68 -39.09
CA LYS A 295 9.67 17.68 -40.08
C LYS A 295 11.01 17.75 -39.35
N TRP A 296 12.03 17.08 -39.89
CA TRP A 296 13.37 17.09 -39.31
C TRP A 296 14.07 18.43 -39.58
N ASP A 297 14.12 18.82 -40.85
CA ASP A 297 14.89 19.94 -41.37
C ASP A 297 14.16 21.30 -41.32
N GLY A 298 14.94 22.36 -41.45
CA GLY A 298 14.46 23.73 -41.65
C GLY A 298 14.32 24.55 -40.37
N ARG A 299 14.06 25.86 -40.52
CA ARG A 299 14.11 26.89 -39.44
C ARG A 299 13.20 26.61 -38.23
N TYR A 300 12.20 25.74 -38.39
CA TYR A 300 11.28 25.29 -37.34
C TYR A 300 11.16 23.75 -37.27
N GLY A 301 12.10 23.03 -37.89
CA GLY A 301 12.20 21.57 -37.81
C GLY A 301 12.73 21.09 -36.46
N ALA A 302 12.80 19.77 -36.30
CA ALA A 302 13.36 19.13 -35.11
C ALA A 302 14.80 19.59 -34.81
N GLU A 303 15.65 19.64 -35.83
CA GLU A 303 17.06 20.06 -35.71
C GLU A 303 17.20 21.47 -35.09
N ALA A 304 16.53 22.47 -35.70
CA ALA A 304 16.59 23.87 -35.26
C ALA A 304 15.95 24.13 -33.88
N MET A 305 15.20 23.17 -33.34
CA MET A 305 14.63 23.23 -31.99
C MET A 305 15.45 22.44 -30.98
N ILE A 306 16.15 21.38 -31.39
CA ILE A 306 17.15 20.65 -30.60
C ILE A 306 18.39 21.52 -30.36
N ALA A 307 18.80 22.31 -31.35
CA ALA A 307 19.98 23.19 -31.29
C ALA A 307 19.84 24.43 -30.37
N LYS A 308 18.77 24.54 -29.57
CA LYS A 308 18.52 25.69 -28.69
C LYS A 308 19.14 25.50 -27.31
N PRO A 309 19.72 26.55 -26.69
CA PRO A 309 20.32 26.45 -25.36
C PRO A 309 19.31 26.20 -24.23
N ASN A 310 18.01 26.30 -24.49
CA ASN A 310 16.93 25.92 -23.58
C ASN A 310 16.21 24.61 -23.96
N PHE A 311 16.72 23.85 -24.94
CA PHE A 311 16.21 22.52 -25.26
C PHE A 311 16.66 21.51 -24.19
N HIS A 312 15.72 20.94 -23.44
CA HIS A 312 16.05 20.10 -22.30
C HIS A 312 16.11 18.59 -22.62
N SER A 313 15.12 18.02 -23.33
CA SER A 313 15.09 16.59 -23.68
C SER A 313 13.99 16.22 -24.68
N ARG A 314 14.01 14.96 -25.15
CA ARG A 314 12.97 14.27 -25.94
C ARG A 314 12.81 12.85 -25.38
N SER A 315 11.58 12.40 -25.12
CA SER A 315 11.31 11.15 -24.40
C SER A 315 10.27 10.24 -25.07
N ILE A 316 10.41 8.92 -24.85
CA ILE A 316 9.51 7.82 -25.29
C ILE A 316 9.39 6.80 -24.13
N PHE A 317 8.33 5.99 -24.13
CA PHE A 317 7.73 5.17 -23.04
C PHE A 317 8.26 3.70 -23.05
N ALA A 318 8.24 2.84 -22.00
CA ALA A 318 7.94 2.96 -20.56
C ALA A 318 8.28 1.65 -19.75
N GLU A 319 7.81 1.50 -18.48
CA GLU A 319 7.15 0.26 -17.92
C GLU A 319 7.71 -0.73 -16.80
N ASN A 320 8.35 -0.30 -15.69
CA ASN A 320 8.21 -0.68 -14.22
C ASN A 320 7.83 -2.16 -13.68
N LEU A 321 7.67 -2.66 -12.39
CA LEU A 321 8.10 -2.39 -10.96
C LEU A 321 7.85 -3.58 -9.89
N ASN A 322 7.18 -3.55 -8.69
CA ASN A 322 7.04 -4.69 -7.64
C ASN A 322 5.77 -5.62 -7.14
N LYS A 323 4.99 -5.36 -6.04
CA LYS A 323 3.81 -6.07 -5.27
C LYS A 323 4.00 -6.58 -3.81
N CYS A 324 3.20 -7.57 -3.33
CA CYS A 324 2.26 -7.67 -2.16
C CYS A 324 0.72 -7.38 -2.37
N LYS A 325 -0.18 -7.72 -1.41
CA LYS A 325 -1.67 -7.91 -1.54
C LYS A 325 -2.55 -6.90 -0.79
N ILE A 326 -2.11 -5.65 -0.66
CA ILE A 326 -2.99 -4.54 -1.09
C ILE A 326 -3.56 -4.94 -2.46
N MET A 327 -4.88 -5.11 -2.56
CA MET A 327 -5.51 -5.44 -3.84
C MET A 327 -5.33 -4.26 -4.80
N TYR A 328 -5.59 -3.05 -4.29
CA TYR A 328 -5.49 -1.80 -5.03
C TYR A 328 -5.22 -0.58 -4.14
N THR A 329 -4.45 0.39 -4.64
CA THR A 329 -4.26 1.73 -4.07
C THR A 329 -4.46 2.81 -5.13
N ASP A 330 -5.10 3.92 -4.77
CA ASP A 330 -5.04 5.15 -5.55
C ASP A 330 -5.20 6.41 -4.70
N THR A 331 -4.10 7.12 -4.52
CA THR A 331 -4.06 8.47 -3.92
C THR A 331 -4.58 8.54 -2.47
N ASP A 332 -5.90 8.56 -2.29
CA ASP A 332 -6.64 8.57 -1.03
C ASP A 332 -7.32 7.22 -0.70
N SER A 333 -7.46 6.30 -1.67
CA SER A 333 -8.27 5.06 -1.55
C SER A 333 -7.46 3.75 -1.48
N LEU A 334 -7.97 2.76 -0.74
CA LEU A 334 -7.31 1.51 -0.32
C LEU A 334 -8.28 0.30 -0.37
N ILE A 335 -8.06 -0.66 -1.29
CA ILE A 335 -8.82 -1.94 -1.32
C ILE A 335 -7.99 -3.05 -0.64
N TYR A 336 -8.56 -3.63 0.41
CA TYR A 336 -7.97 -4.71 1.21
C TYR A 336 -8.83 -5.99 1.13
N HIS A 337 -8.20 -7.13 0.85
CA HIS A 337 -8.78 -8.44 1.13
C HIS A 337 -8.35 -8.88 2.54
N ILE A 338 -9.31 -9.25 3.39
CA ILE A 338 -9.09 -9.49 4.84
C ILE A 338 -9.83 -10.76 5.27
N GLU A 339 -9.11 -11.73 5.82
CA GLU A 339 -9.70 -12.94 6.40
C GLU A 339 -10.00 -12.73 7.89
N CYS A 340 -11.28 -12.69 8.26
CA CYS A 340 -11.71 -12.44 9.65
C CYS A 340 -13.20 -12.81 9.89
N GLU A 341 -13.53 -13.11 11.15
CA GLU A 341 -14.89 -13.50 11.60
C GLU A 341 -15.95 -12.40 11.40
N ASN A 342 -15.62 -11.14 11.71
CA ASN A 342 -16.42 -9.95 11.42
C ASN A 342 -15.54 -8.69 11.51
N ILE A 343 -15.31 -7.99 10.39
CA ILE A 343 -14.50 -6.76 10.37
C ILE A 343 -15.19 -5.59 11.08
N TYR A 344 -16.53 -5.53 11.05
CA TYR A 344 -17.29 -4.39 11.60
C TYR A 344 -17.20 -4.27 13.12
N GLU A 345 -17.00 -5.38 13.86
CA GLU A 345 -16.68 -5.30 15.29
C GLU A 345 -15.33 -4.61 15.55
N THR A 346 -14.36 -4.77 14.64
CA THR A 346 -13.07 -4.06 14.73
C THR A 346 -13.24 -2.56 14.46
N ILE A 347 -14.12 -2.19 13.51
CA ILE A 347 -14.47 -0.79 13.23
C ILE A 347 -15.21 -0.15 14.42
N LYS A 348 -16.12 -0.89 15.08
CA LYS A 348 -16.76 -0.43 16.34
C LYS A 348 -15.76 -0.18 17.46
N CYS A 349 -14.74 -1.04 17.61
CA CYS A 349 -13.71 -0.85 18.63
C CYS A 349 -12.80 0.36 18.41
N ASP A 350 -12.63 0.84 17.17
CA ASP A 350 -11.79 1.99 16.81
C ASP A 350 -12.62 3.14 16.18
N PHE A 351 -13.87 3.27 16.62
CA PHE A 351 -14.90 4.16 16.05
C PHE A 351 -14.46 5.62 15.85
N ALA A 352 -13.58 6.13 16.72
CA ALA A 352 -13.05 7.49 16.65
C ALA A 352 -12.18 7.78 15.39
N ARG A 353 -11.81 6.74 14.63
CA ARG A 353 -10.96 6.84 13.42
C ARG A 353 -11.70 6.61 12.11
N PHE A 354 -13.00 6.29 12.17
CA PHE A 354 -13.84 6.02 11.02
C PHE A 354 -14.97 7.04 10.86
N ASP A 355 -15.31 7.38 9.61
CA ASP A 355 -16.54 8.08 9.26
C ASP A 355 -17.59 7.05 8.84
N THR A 356 -18.72 7.06 9.55
CA THR A 356 -19.81 6.08 9.44
C THR A 356 -21.14 6.73 9.08
N SER A 357 -21.20 8.05 8.86
CA SER A 357 -22.50 8.74 8.76
C SER A 357 -23.34 8.38 7.54
N ASP A 358 -22.69 7.86 6.50
CA ASP A 358 -23.34 7.54 5.23
C ASP A 358 -23.86 6.08 5.19
N TYR A 359 -23.74 5.32 6.30
CA TYR A 359 -24.35 4.00 6.47
C TYR A 359 -25.89 4.08 6.57
N PRO A 360 -26.63 3.04 6.14
CA PRO A 360 -28.08 2.94 6.39
C PRO A 360 -28.41 2.93 7.89
N ALA A 361 -29.53 3.53 8.29
CA ALA A 361 -29.98 3.55 9.69
C ALA A 361 -30.37 2.15 10.21
N ASP A 362 -30.72 1.25 9.30
CA ASP A 362 -31.10 -0.15 9.48
C ASP A 362 -29.98 -1.14 9.10
N ASN A 363 -28.73 -0.67 9.03
CA ASN A 363 -27.61 -1.49 8.54
C ASN A 363 -27.41 -2.79 9.33
N ALA A 364 -27.16 -3.89 8.62
CA ALA A 364 -27.09 -5.26 9.13
C ALA A 364 -25.94 -5.54 10.14
N TYR A 365 -25.09 -4.56 10.43
CA TYR A 365 -23.99 -4.65 11.40
C TYR A 365 -24.21 -3.79 12.64
N CYS A 366 -25.32 -3.02 12.70
CA CYS A 366 -25.65 -2.08 13.77
C CYS A 366 -24.54 -1.03 14.02
N MET A 367 -24.00 -0.44 12.95
CA MET A 367 -23.08 0.69 13.04
C MET A 367 -23.82 1.97 13.44
N SER A 368 -23.29 2.69 14.42
CA SER A 368 -23.73 4.03 14.81
C SER A 368 -23.32 5.08 13.77
N LEU A 369 -24.23 6.01 13.44
CA LEU A 369 -24.00 7.05 12.43
C LEU A 369 -23.33 8.29 13.08
N ALA A 370 -22.06 8.54 12.79
CA ALA A 370 -21.37 9.76 13.24
C ALA A 370 -20.21 10.15 12.31
N ASN A 371 -19.42 11.15 12.73
CA ASN A 371 -18.13 11.54 12.14
C ASN A 371 -18.16 12.09 10.69
N THR A 372 -19.33 12.52 10.22
CA THR A 372 -19.59 13.03 8.86
C THR A 372 -18.50 13.93 8.30
N LYS A 373 -17.77 13.43 7.30
CA LYS A 373 -16.81 14.18 6.46
C LYS A 373 -15.67 14.83 7.25
N VAL A 374 -15.38 14.35 8.46
CA VAL A 374 -14.24 14.82 9.28
C VAL A 374 -12.92 14.48 8.56
N PRO A 375 -12.03 15.46 8.29
CA PRO A 375 -10.80 15.21 7.54
C PRO A 375 -9.83 14.25 8.24
N GLY A 376 -9.27 13.32 7.48
CA GLY A 376 -8.28 12.34 7.94
C GLY A 376 -8.86 11.03 8.50
N LEU A 377 -10.19 10.93 8.65
CA LEU A 377 -10.83 9.66 9.00
C LEU A 377 -10.98 8.74 7.79
N MET A 378 -11.03 7.43 8.05
CA MET A 378 -11.33 6.41 7.05
C MET A 378 -12.84 6.29 6.87
N LYS A 379 -13.36 6.42 5.64
CA LYS A 379 -14.73 5.98 5.31
C LYS A 379 -14.69 4.68 4.52
N ASP A 380 -15.72 3.86 4.68
CA ASP A 380 -16.03 2.75 3.77
C ASP A 380 -16.80 3.32 2.56
N GLU A 381 -16.24 3.20 1.35
CA GLU A 381 -16.83 3.73 0.11
C GLU A 381 -18.10 2.97 -0.35
N TYR A 382 -18.40 1.83 0.28
CA TYR A 382 -19.58 1.01 0.01
C TYR A 382 -20.60 0.97 1.15
N ASN A 383 -20.39 1.71 2.23
CA ASN A 383 -21.36 1.95 3.32
C ASN A 383 -21.98 0.66 3.90
N GLY A 384 -21.17 -0.40 4.05
CA GLY A 384 -21.57 -1.72 4.54
C GLY A 384 -21.98 -2.73 3.46
N MET A 385 -22.13 -2.33 2.19
CA MET A 385 -22.49 -3.26 1.11
C MET A 385 -21.37 -4.27 0.84
N ILE A 386 -21.75 -5.53 0.64
CA ILE A 386 -20.79 -6.64 0.52
C ILE A 386 -20.08 -6.57 -0.84
N THR A 387 -18.77 -6.30 -0.80
CA THR A 387 -17.90 -6.49 -1.96
C THR A 387 -17.61 -7.98 -2.11
N THR A 388 -17.97 -8.59 -3.24
CA THR A 388 -17.92 -10.04 -3.44
C THR A 388 -16.65 -10.49 -4.15
N GLU A 389 -16.21 -9.73 -5.17
CA GLU A 389 -15.06 -10.07 -6.01
C GLU A 389 -14.28 -8.83 -6.44
N PHE A 390 -12.96 -8.99 -6.58
CA PHE A 390 -12.05 -7.98 -7.12
C PHE A 390 -11.13 -8.58 -8.18
N VAL A 391 -10.92 -7.85 -9.27
CA VAL A 391 -9.86 -8.13 -10.25
C VAL A 391 -9.05 -6.86 -10.49
N GLY A 392 -7.74 -6.93 -10.20
CA GLY A 392 -6.81 -5.82 -10.33
C GLY A 392 -5.66 -6.19 -11.25
N LEU A 393 -5.60 -5.51 -12.38
CA LEU A 393 -4.61 -5.77 -13.42
C LEU A 393 -3.36 -4.91 -13.21
N ARG A 394 -3.55 -3.60 -13.00
CA ARG A 394 -2.46 -2.64 -12.74
C ARG A 394 -2.93 -1.36 -12.06
N ALA A 395 -2.00 -0.47 -11.69
CA ALA A 395 -2.33 0.83 -11.12
C ALA A 395 -3.30 1.65 -12.03
N LYS A 396 -4.43 2.08 -11.46
CA LYS A 396 -5.59 2.70 -12.17
C LYS A 396 -6.31 1.78 -13.18
N MET A 397 -6.18 0.46 -13.05
CA MET A 397 -6.82 -0.53 -13.91
C MET A 397 -7.34 -1.75 -13.11
N TYR A 398 -8.60 -1.69 -12.69
CA TYR A 398 -9.24 -2.68 -11.82
C TYR A 398 -10.77 -2.67 -11.96
N THR A 399 -11.40 -3.74 -11.51
CA THR A 399 -12.87 -3.84 -11.36
C THR A 399 -13.25 -4.41 -9.99
N VAL A 400 -14.40 -3.99 -9.48
CA VAL A 400 -14.94 -4.37 -8.18
C VAL A 400 -16.42 -4.74 -8.33
N ARG A 401 -16.79 -5.95 -7.93
CA ARG A 401 -18.18 -6.45 -7.91
C ARG A 401 -18.72 -6.36 -6.49
N VAL A 402 -19.90 -5.77 -6.34
CA VAL A 402 -20.55 -5.48 -5.06
C VAL A 402 -22.00 -5.94 -5.16
N ASP A 403 -22.49 -6.68 -4.17
CA ASP A 403 -23.85 -7.21 -4.23
C ASP A 403 -24.88 -6.06 -4.29
N GLY A 404 -25.96 -6.27 -5.03
CA GLY A 404 -27.01 -5.27 -5.29
C GLY A 404 -26.56 -4.00 -6.06
N LYS A 405 -25.31 -3.87 -6.51
CA LYS A 405 -24.76 -2.65 -7.14
C LYS A 405 -24.04 -2.96 -8.45
N LYS A 406 -23.99 -1.99 -9.38
CA LYS A 406 -23.27 -2.15 -10.66
C LYS A 406 -21.75 -2.16 -10.44
N ASP A 407 -21.03 -3.00 -11.19
CA ASP A 407 -19.57 -3.15 -11.11
C ASP A 407 -18.84 -1.80 -11.20
N THR A 408 -17.94 -1.53 -10.25
CA THR A 408 -17.06 -0.36 -10.30
C THR A 408 -15.85 -0.69 -11.18
N LYS A 409 -15.85 -0.17 -12.41
CA LYS A 409 -14.81 -0.42 -13.42
C LYS A 409 -13.92 0.81 -13.61
N LYS A 410 -12.59 0.63 -13.58
CA LYS A 410 -11.60 1.68 -13.89
C LYS A 410 -10.56 1.13 -14.88
N ALA A 411 -10.30 1.85 -15.97
CA ALA A 411 -9.25 1.53 -16.93
C ALA A 411 -8.46 2.79 -17.32
N LYS A 412 -7.21 2.88 -16.85
CA LYS A 412 -6.34 4.06 -17.00
C LYS A 412 -6.18 4.49 -18.46
N GLY A 413 -6.60 5.71 -18.78
CA GLY A 413 -6.45 6.29 -20.12
C GLY A 413 -7.53 5.90 -21.13
N VAL A 414 -8.51 5.09 -20.72
CA VAL A 414 -9.74 4.81 -21.46
C VAL A 414 -10.83 5.79 -21.03
N LYS A 415 -11.68 6.26 -21.95
CA LYS A 415 -12.78 7.18 -21.68
C LYS A 415 -13.90 6.46 -20.91
N ASN A 416 -14.47 7.12 -19.89
CA ASN A 416 -15.47 6.56 -18.99
C ASN A 416 -16.69 5.93 -19.71
N ASN A 417 -17.13 6.51 -20.83
CA ASN A 417 -18.25 6.00 -21.62
C ASN A 417 -17.93 4.66 -22.33
N ILE A 418 -16.68 4.45 -22.75
CA ILE A 418 -16.20 3.18 -23.31
C ILE A 418 -16.10 2.14 -22.20
N VAL A 419 -15.50 2.49 -21.05
CA VAL A 419 -15.43 1.60 -19.86
C VAL A 419 -16.82 1.19 -19.37
N ALA A 420 -17.79 2.10 -19.41
CA ALA A 420 -19.18 1.80 -19.03
C ALA A 420 -19.86 0.84 -20.00
N ARG A 421 -19.72 1.05 -21.33
CA ARG A 421 -20.51 0.38 -22.38
C ARG A 421 -19.87 -0.86 -23.00
N THR A 422 -18.54 -0.96 -23.04
CA THR A 422 -17.83 -1.98 -23.83
C THR A 422 -16.80 -2.80 -23.03
N ILE A 423 -16.77 -2.66 -21.71
CA ILE A 423 -15.91 -3.47 -20.84
C ILE A 423 -16.79 -4.07 -19.75
N THR A 424 -16.83 -5.40 -19.62
CA THR A 424 -17.53 -6.11 -18.53
C THR A 424 -16.63 -6.27 -17.30
N PHE A 425 -17.11 -6.89 -16.23
CA PHE A 425 -16.21 -7.39 -15.18
C PHE A 425 -15.36 -8.55 -15.71
N ASP A 426 -15.99 -9.44 -16.48
CA ASP A 426 -15.40 -10.70 -16.93
C ASP A 426 -14.31 -10.48 -18.00
N ASP A 427 -14.33 -9.36 -18.73
CA ASP A 427 -13.20 -8.87 -19.53
C ASP A 427 -11.92 -8.72 -18.67
N TYR A 428 -12.01 -8.24 -17.42
CA TYR A 428 -10.85 -8.15 -16.52
C TYR A 428 -10.43 -9.54 -16.03
N THR A 429 -11.38 -10.39 -15.63
CA THR A 429 -11.10 -11.78 -15.21
C THR A 429 -10.39 -12.55 -16.31
N ARG A 430 -10.84 -12.40 -17.56
CA ARG A 430 -10.25 -13.05 -18.73
C ARG A 430 -8.86 -12.48 -19.06
N CYS A 431 -8.71 -11.16 -19.02
CA CYS A 431 -7.41 -10.50 -19.16
C CYS A 431 -6.39 -11.00 -18.11
N LEU A 432 -6.81 -11.21 -16.86
CA LEU A 432 -5.94 -11.74 -15.80
C LEU A 432 -5.62 -13.23 -15.99
N ASN A 433 -6.60 -14.06 -16.33
CA ASN A 433 -6.46 -15.52 -16.32
C ASN A 433 -5.88 -16.10 -17.62
N GLU A 434 -6.10 -15.46 -18.77
CA GLU A 434 -5.56 -15.87 -20.08
C GLU A 434 -4.29 -15.08 -20.46
N GLU A 435 -3.82 -14.17 -19.59
CA GLU A 435 -2.71 -13.23 -19.82
C GLU A 435 -2.79 -12.41 -21.14
N ILE A 436 -3.99 -12.20 -21.66
CA ILE A 436 -4.23 -11.45 -22.89
C ILE A 436 -4.34 -9.93 -22.65
N GLU A 437 -3.76 -9.13 -23.56
CA GLU A 437 -4.12 -7.72 -23.67
C GLU A 437 -5.44 -7.55 -24.42
N MET A 438 -6.27 -6.59 -23.99
CA MET A 438 -7.55 -6.30 -24.64
C MET A 438 -7.62 -4.85 -25.06
N THR A 439 -7.73 -4.62 -26.38
CA THR A 439 -7.89 -3.28 -26.94
C THR A 439 -9.36 -2.86 -27.01
N ARG A 440 -9.61 -1.54 -26.99
CA ARG A 440 -10.88 -0.92 -27.34
C ARG A 440 -10.63 0.34 -28.18
N ARG A 441 -11.49 0.57 -29.18
CA ARG A 441 -11.52 1.81 -29.95
C ARG A 441 -12.23 2.90 -29.15
N GLN A 442 -11.66 4.09 -29.08
CA GLN A 442 -12.27 5.24 -28.44
C GLN A 442 -12.08 6.51 -29.25
N SER A 443 -13.03 7.44 -29.14
CA SER A 443 -12.90 8.78 -29.71
C SER A 443 -12.49 9.78 -28.63
N CYS A 444 -11.49 10.59 -28.93
CA CYS A 444 -10.96 11.64 -28.07
C CYS A 444 -10.94 12.97 -28.83
N ILE A 445 -11.27 14.07 -28.13
CA ILE A 445 -10.94 15.40 -28.61
C ILE A 445 -9.51 15.70 -28.15
N GLN A 446 -8.65 16.09 -29.09
CA GLN A 446 -7.27 16.49 -28.83
C GLN A 446 -7.01 17.83 -29.52
N SER A 447 -6.36 18.75 -28.82
CA SER A 447 -5.79 19.94 -29.46
C SER A 447 -4.33 19.69 -29.86
N LYS A 448 -3.94 20.18 -31.03
CA LYS A 448 -2.56 20.22 -31.51
C LYS A 448 -2.38 21.53 -32.28
N LEU A 449 -1.42 22.34 -31.88
CA LEU A 449 -1.21 23.70 -32.42
C LEU A 449 -2.46 24.59 -32.34
N HIS A 450 -3.20 24.51 -31.22
CA HIS A 450 -4.47 25.21 -30.93
C HIS A 450 -5.68 24.80 -31.80
N GLU A 451 -5.49 24.17 -32.95
CA GLU A 451 -6.56 23.46 -33.66
C GLU A 451 -7.07 22.28 -32.83
N VAL A 452 -8.36 21.94 -32.99
CA VAL A 452 -9.08 20.96 -32.16
C VAL A 452 -9.65 19.87 -33.07
N TYR A 453 -9.16 18.64 -32.90
CA TYR A 453 -9.55 17.50 -33.73
C TYR A 453 -10.28 16.44 -32.90
N THR A 454 -11.24 15.76 -33.53
CA THR A 454 -11.77 14.49 -33.01
C THR A 454 -10.97 13.34 -33.61
N ILE A 455 -10.17 12.68 -32.78
CA ILE A 455 -9.33 11.54 -33.16
C ILE A 455 -10.02 10.25 -32.69
N SER A 456 -9.91 9.18 -33.48
CA SER A 456 -10.36 7.84 -33.09
C SER A 456 -9.14 6.95 -32.95
N GLU A 457 -8.78 6.60 -31.72
CA GLU A 457 -7.62 5.77 -31.39
C GLU A 457 -8.07 4.36 -30.99
N SER A 458 -7.29 3.33 -31.35
CA SER A 458 -7.37 2.02 -30.69
C SER A 458 -6.36 2.01 -29.55
N LYS A 459 -6.78 1.58 -28.37
CA LYS A 459 -5.95 1.63 -27.16
C LYS A 459 -6.03 0.31 -26.40
N ILE A 460 -4.91 -0.12 -25.83
CA ILE A 460 -4.86 -1.19 -24.82
C ILE A 460 -5.70 -0.72 -23.64
N ALA A 461 -6.85 -1.35 -23.45
CA ALA A 461 -7.85 -1.00 -22.45
C ALA A 461 -7.68 -1.82 -21.17
N LEU A 462 -7.24 -3.07 -21.32
CA LEU A 462 -6.85 -3.99 -20.24
C LEU A 462 -5.52 -4.65 -20.62
N SER A 463 -4.63 -4.87 -19.64
CA SER A 463 -3.34 -5.54 -19.79
C SER A 463 -2.96 -6.20 -18.46
N PRO A 464 -2.53 -7.48 -18.44
CA PRO A 464 -2.25 -8.22 -17.20
C PRO A 464 -0.87 -7.91 -16.61
N TYR A 465 -0.01 -7.27 -17.38
CA TYR A 465 1.28 -6.82 -16.90
C TYR A 465 1.02 -5.65 -15.95
N ASP A 466 1.11 -5.88 -14.64
CA ASP A 466 1.16 -4.76 -13.71
C ASP A 466 2.44 -3.99 -14.01
N ASP A 467 2.30 -2.95 -14.84
CA ASP A 467 3.41 -2.05 -15.15
C ASP A 467 3.99 -1.58 -13.83
N LYS A 468 3.19 -1.36 -12.79
CA LYS A 468 3.75 -1.03 -11.48
C LYS A 468 4.35 -2.19 -10.69
N ARG A 469 4.07 -3.49 -10.92
CA ARG A 469 4.41 -4.57 -9.96
C ARG A 469 4.87 -6.01 -10.49
N TYR A 470 6.19 -6.37 -10.37
CA TYR A 470 6.93 -7.65 -10.68
C TYR A 470 6.19 -8.91 -10.27
N VAL A 471 5.80 -9.68 -11.28
CA VAL A 471 5.00 -10.91 -11.13
C VAL A 471 5.90 -12.08 -10.76
N VAL A 472 5.52 -12.83 -9.73
CA VAL A 472 6.09 -14.13 -9.44
C VAL A 472 5.50 -15.12 -10.47
N PRO A 473 6.32 -15.75 -11.34
CA PRO A 473 5.80 -16.52 -12.47
C PRO A 473 4.81 -17.62 -12.08
N ASN A 474 3.77 -17.82 -12.90
CA ASN A 474 2.68 -18.79 -12.69
C ASN A 474 1.85 -18.55 -11.40
N THR A 475 1.80 -17.32 -10.89
CA THR A 475 1.00 -16.97 -9.70
C THR A 475 0.30 -15.62 -9.87
N THR A 476 -0.67 -15.31 -9.00
CA THR A 476 -1.15 -13.92 -8.84
C THR A 476 -0.26 -13.07 -7.91
N GLU A 477 0.85 -13.66 -7.43
CA GLU A 477 1.79 -13.08 -6.46
C GLU A 477 2.88 -12.24 -7.15
N THR A 478 3.55 -11.38 -6.38
CA THR A 478 4.25 -10.19 -6.89
C THR A 478 5.15 -9.60 -5.78
N LEU A 479 6.39 -9.15 -6.00
CA LEU A 479 7.36 -8.85 -4.90
C LEU A 479 8.12 -7.50 -5.02
N PRO A 480 8.45 -6.79 -3.90
CA PRO A 480 9.27 -5.55 -3.85
C PRO A 480 10.61 -5.63 -4.58
N TRP A 481 11.02 -4.58 -5.30
CA TRP A 481 12.39 -4.50 -5.79
C TRP A 481 13.34 -4.34 -4.61
N GLY A 482 14.37 -5.18 -4.58
CA GLY A 482 15.23 -5.36 -3.42
C GLY A 482 14.70 -6.39 -2.40
N HIS A 483 13.52 -6.99 -2.59
CA HIS A 483 13.09 -8.15 -1.81
C HIS A 483 13.99 -9.34 -2.14
N TRP A 484 14.49 -10.01 -1.11
CA TRP A 484 15.56 -11.01 -1.19
C TRP A 484 15.36 -12.25 -2.12
N PRO A 485 14.15 -12.72 -2.49
CA PRO A 485 13.94 -13.82 -3.43
C PRO A 485 14.01 -13.39 -4.91
N ILE A 486 14.08 -12.09 -5.21
CA ILE A 486 14.21 -11.62 -6.59
C ILE A 486 15.67 -11.80 -7.02
N PRO A 487 15.97 -12.58 -8.08
CA PRO A 487 17.32 -12.70 -8.60
C PRO A 487 17.81 -11.34 -9.15
N LEU A 488 19.11 -11.09 -9.00
CA LEU A 488 19.80 -9.87 -9.46
C LEU A 488 19.97 -9.83 -10.99
#